data_AF-A0A2P2KLK0-F1
#
_entry.id   AF-A0A2P2KLK0-F1
#
_cell.length_a   1.000
_cell.length_b   1.000
_cell.length_c   1.000
_cell.angle_alpha   90.00
_cell.angle_beta   90.00
_cell.angle_gamma   90.00
#
_symmetry.space_group_name_H-M   'P 1'
#
loop_
_entity.id
_entity.type
_entity.pdbx_description
1 polymer ?
#
loop_
_entity_poly.entity_id
_entity_poly.type
_entity_poly.pdbx_seq_one_letter_code
_entity_poly.pdbx_strand_id
1 'polypeptide(L)'
;MCPTEPFVLSGGKDRSVVLWSIQDHITSFAADKAAAKSPGSFGSIIKKTGDGNDKAADSPSVGPRGVYQGHKDTVEDVTFCPSSAQEFCSVGDDSCLILWDARIGSSPVIKVDKAHDADLHCVDWNPHDNNLILTGSADNSVRMFDRRNLASDGVGTPVHKFEGHKAAVLCVQWCPDKSSVFGSSAEDGLLNIWDYDKVAKKTECTTRASTGLSFQHAGHRFVSEFLNLEAGKNGYLIARSILGSAM
;
A
#
# COMPACT_ATOMS: atom_id res chain seq x y z
N MET A 1 0.06 -2.51 6.67
CA MET A 1 0.03 -3.72 7.53
C MET A 1 -1.30 -4.43 7.30
N CYS A 2 -1.35 -5.76 7.46
CA CYS A 2 -2.59 -6.50 7.31
C CYS A 2 -3.55 -6.18 8.48
N PRO A 3 -4.86 -5.98 8.24
CA PRO A 3 -5.82 -5.70 9.32
C PRO A 3 -6.08 -6.88 10.27
N THR A 4 -5.92 -8.12 9.78
CA THR A 4 -6.35 -9.33 10.50
C THR A 4 -5.21 -10.17 11.04
N GLU A 5 -4.02 -10.06 10.44
CA GLU A 5 -2.85 -10.89 10.72
C GLU A 5 -1.61 -10.02 10.94
N PRO A 6 -0.58 -10.51 11.66
CA PRO A 6 0.65 -9.75 11.90
C PRO A 6 1.57 -9.75 10.66
N PHE A 7 1.01 -9.48 9.48
CA PHE A 7 1.70 -9.44 8.21
C PHE A 7 1.97 -8.00 7.73
N VAL A 8 3.11 -7.84 7.06
CA VAL A 8 3.55 -6.59 6.47
C VAL A 8 3.92 -6.83 5.02
N LEU A 9 3.51 -5.93 4.14
CA LEU A 9 3.97 -5.88 2.76
C LEU A 9 4.97 -4.75 2.60
N SER A 10 5.93 -4.94 1.72
CA SER A 10 6.82 -3.88 1.24
C SER A 10 7.00 -4.01 -0.26
N GLY A 11 6.89 -2.89 -0.97
CA GLY A 11 7.39 -2.73 -2.33
C GLY A 11 8.82 -2.15 -2.31
N GLY A 12 9.55 -2.32 -3.41
CA GLY A 12 10.90 -1.79 -3.52
C GLY A 12 11.36 -1.51 -4.94
N LYS A 13 12.53 -0.85 -5.03
CA LYS A 13 13.26 -0.59 -6.29
C LYS A 13 13.82 -1.86 -6.93
N ASP A 14 13.82 -2.97 -6.18
CA ASP A 14 14.10 -4.31 -6.68
C ASP A 14 12.91 -4.94 -7.43
N ARG A 15 11.85 -4.15 -7.68
CA ARG A 15 10.67 -4.51 -8.50
C ARG A 15 9.85 -5.65 -7.90
N SER A 16 10.07 -5.92 -6.63
CA SER A 16 9.48 -7.04 -5.92
C SER A 16 8.53 -6.53 -4.85
N VAL A 17 7.46 -7.30 -4.63
CA VAL A 17 6.66 -7.17 -3.41
C VAL A 17 7.11 -8.26 -2.45
N VAL A 18 7.31 -7.91 -1.19
CA VAL A 18 7.77 -8.84 -0.17
C VAL A 18 6.76 -8.90 0.96
N LEU A 19 6.37 -10.12 1.33
CA LEU A 19 5.50 -10.42 2.45
C LEU A 19 6.32 -10.86 3.65
N TRP A 20 6.08 -10.21 4.79
CA TRP A 20 6.77 -10.45 6.06
C TRP A 20 5.78 -10.87 7.14
N SER A 21 6.27 -11.63 8.13
CA SER A 21 5.54 -11.97 9.35
C SER A 21 6.26 -11.35 10.54
N ILE A 22 5.55 -10.49 11.29
CA ILE A 22 6.08 -9.90 12.52
C ILE A 22 6.27 -11.00 13.58
N GLN A 23 5.42 -12.03 13.57
CA GLN A 23 5.55 -13.16 14.51
C GLN A 23 6.83 -13.95 14.26
N ASP A 24 7.20 -14.17 13.00
CA ASP A 24 8.44 -14.87 12.63
C ASP A 24 9.65 -14.03 13.06
N HIS A 25 9.54 -12.70 12.99
CA HIS A 25 10.53 -11.77 13.49
C HIS A 25 10.71 -11.84 15.01
N ILE A 26 9.61 -11.75 15.77
CA ILE A 26 9.64 -11.80 17.25
C ILE A 26 10.15 -13.15 17.77
N THR A 27 9.73 -14.25 17.15
CA THR A 27 10.13 -15.60 17.57
C THR A 27 11.62 -15.87 17.30
N SER A 28 12.16 -15.37 16.18
CA SER A 28 13.60 -15.41 15.91
C SER A 28 14.42 -14.72 17.01
N PHE A 29 14.01 -13.52 17.45
CA PHE A 29 14.67 -12.83 18.58
C PHE A 29 14.54 -13.56 19.93
N ALA A 30 13.44 -14.28 20.15
CA ALA A 30 13.23 -15.03 21.38
C ALA A 30 14.10 -16.29 21.45
N ALA A 31 14.32 -16.97 20.32
CA ALA A 31 15.19 -18.14 20.23
C ALA A 31 16.66 -17.79 20.56
N ASP A 32 17.15 -16.65 20.06
CA ASP A 32 18.51 -16.18 20.36
C ASP A 32 18.73 -15.87 21.84
N LYS A 33 17.73 -15.27 22.50
CA LYS A 33 17.78 -15.02 23.95
C LYS A 33 17.76 -16.30 24.78
N ALA A 34 17.14 -17.36 24.29
CA ALA A 34 17.14 -18.67 24.96
C ALA A 34 18.48 -19.41 24.76
N ALA A 35 19.08 -19.33 23.56
CA ALA A 35 20.41 -19.86 23.28
C ALA A 35 21.50 -19.19 24.13
N ALA A 36 21.39 -17.88 24.38
CA ALA A 36 22.31 -17.13 25.23
C ALA A 36 22.19 -17.46 26.75
N LYS A 37 21.17 -18.20 27.19
CA LYS A 37 20.88 -18.46 28.61
C LYS A 37 21.24 -19.88 29.10
N SER A 38 21.96 -20.68 28.32
CA SER A 38 22.44 -22.01 28.76
C SER A 38 23.93 -22.00 29.13
N PRO A 39 24.30 -21.82 30.43
CA PRO A 39 25.63 -22.13 30.92
C PRO A 39 25.63 -23.52 31.55
N GLY A 40 26.23 -24.50 30.89
CA GLY A 40 26.27 -25.87 31.39
C GLY A 40 27.45 -26.68 30.88
N SER A 41 28.67 -26.37 31.35
CA SER A 41 29.61 -27.34 31.96
C SER A 41 31.02 -26.75 32.01
N PHE A 42 31.60 -26.73 33.22
CA PHE A 42 32.96 -26.27 33.51
C PHE A 42 34.01 -27.24 32.97
N GLY A 43 35.07 -26.73 32.33
CA GLY A 43 36.17 -27.57 31.87
C GLY A 43 37.35 -26.85 31.23
N SER A 44 38.23 -26.32 32.07
CA SER A 44 39.69 -26.16 31.86
C SER A 44 40.25 -25.02 30.99
N ILE A 45 41.28 -24.39 31.55
CA ILE A 45 42.08 -23.27 31.07
C ILE A 45 43.16 -23.77 30.10
N ILE A 46 43.25 -23.21 28.88
CA ILE A 46 44.53 -23.05 28.15
C ILE A 46 44.55 -21.70 27.44
N LYS A 47 45.59 -20.92 27.73
CA LYS A 47 45.98 -19.64 27.12
C LYS A 47 46.57 -19.90 25.73
N LYS A 48 46.05 -19.26 24.67
CA LYS A 48 46.80 -19.03 23.42
C LYS A 48 46.44 -17.69 22.79
N THR A 49 47.51 -17.00 22.41
CA THR A 49 47.66 -15.73 21.71
C THR A 49 47.49 -15.90 20.20
N GLY A 50 47.01 -14.86 19.52
CA GLY A 50 47.24 -14.63 18.08
C GLY A 50 45.98 -14.65 17.22
N ASP A 51 45.72 -13.48 16.63
CA ASP A 51 44.95 -13.17 15.40
C ASP A 51 44.02 -14.24 14.85
N GLY A 52 42.72 -13.99 14.96
CA GLY A 52 41.69 -14.81 14.34
C GLY A 52 40.37 -14.06 14.25
N ASN A 53 40.11 -13.47 13.08
CA ASN A 53 38.81 -13.11 12.51
C ASN A 53 37.61 -13.27 13.46
N ASP A 54 37.22 -12.19 14.13
CA ASP A 54 35.94 -12.09 14.81
C ASP A 54 34.83 -12.24 13.76
N LYS A 55 34.34 -13.47 13.56
CA LYS A 55 33.06 -13.68 12.90
C LYS A 55 32.02 -13.03 13.81
N ALA A 56 31.64 -11.80 13.46
CA ALA A 56 30.46 -11.14 13.99
C ALA A 56 29.34 -12.17 13.97
N ALA A 57 28.79 -12.48 15.15
CA ALA A 57 27.65 -13.37 15.27
C ALA A 57 26.56 -12.84 14.32
N ASP A 58 26.18 -13.64 13.33
CA ASP A 58 25.11 -13.30 12.40
C ASP A 58 23.89 -12.90 13.24
N SER A 59 23.48 -11.64 13.10
CA SER A 59 22.24 -11.17 13.72
C SER A 59 21.09 -12.03 13.19
N PRO A 60 20.07 -12.34 14.00
CA PRO A 60 18.91 -13.10 13.55
C PRO A 60 18.34 -12.47 12.29
N SER A 61 18.52 -13.15 11.15
CA SER A 61 17.93 -12.74 9.90
C SER A 61 16.60 -13.47 9.75
N VAL A 62 15.53 -12.70 9.61
CA VAL A 62 14.20 -13.26 9.36
C VAL A 62 13.98 -13.17 7.86
N GLY A 63 13.86 -14.33 7.24
CA GLY A 63 13.60 -14.43 5.81
C GLY A 63 12.19 -13.93 5.48
N PRO A 64 11.98 -13.46 4.23
CA PRO A 64 10.65 -13.12 3.76
C PRO A 64 9.77 -14.37 3.70
N ARG A 65 8.48 -14.20 3.97
CA ARG A 65 7.47 -15.26 3.87
C ARG A 65 7.06 -15.53 2.43
N GLY A 66 7.16 -14.50 1.59
CA GLY A 66 6.98 -14.59 0.14
C GLY A 66 7.66 -13.42 -0.57
N VAL A 67 8.22 -13.69 -1.74
CA VAL A 67 8.74 -12.68 -2.67
C VAL A 67 7.97 -12.83 -3.97
N TYR A 68 7.34 -11.75 -4.42
CA TYR A 68 6.42 -11.73 -5.54
C TYR A 68 7.02 -10.87 -6.66
N GLN A 69 7.07 -11.45 -7.87
CA GLN A 69 7.76 -10.85 -9.01
C GLN A 69 6.80 -10.70 -10.18
N GLY A 70 6.74 -9.50 -10.76
CA GLY A 70 5.84 -9.21 -11.88
C GLY A 70 5.86 -7.76 -12.34
N HIS A 71 6.26 -6.81 -11.47
CA HIS A 71 6.56 -5.45 -11.90
C HIS A 71 7.84 -5.40 -12.74
N LYS A 72 7.87 -4.49 -13.71
CA LYS A 72 9.03 -4.25 -14.59
C LYS A 72 9.90 -3.09 -14.10
N ASP A 73 9.40 -2.33 -13.14
CA ASP A 73 10.09 -1.19 -12.53
C ASP A 73 9.73 -1.08 -11.02
N THR A 74 10.14 0.00 -10.35
CA THR A 74 9.94 0.23 -8.92
C THR A 74 8.49 0.01 -8.51
N VAL A 75 8.30 -0.70 -7.40
CA VAL A 75 7.00 -0.80 -6.73
C VAL A 75 6.85 0.36 -5.76
N GLU A 76 5.92 1.25 -6.02
CA GLU A 76 5.71 2.47 -5.26
C GLU A 76 4.79 2.25 -4.06
N ASP A 77 3.73 1.44 -4.21
CA ASP A 77 2.76 1.22 -3.14
C ASP A 77 2.13 -0.18 -3.19
N VAL A 78 1.69 -0.64 -2.02
CA VAL A 78 1.15 -1.99 -1.77
C VAL A 78 0.03 -1.93 -0.73
N THR A 79 -1.07 -2.63 -0.98
CA THR A 79 -2.17 -2.71 -0.01
C THR A 79 -2.79 -4.10 0.07
N PHE A 80 -3.21 -4.49 1.27
CA PHE A 80 -3.89 -5.76 1.50
C PHE A 80 -5.36 -5.68 1.09
N CYS A 81 -5.91 -6.82 0.68
CA CYS A 81 -7.35 -6.97 0.62
C CYS A 81 -7.94 -6.89 2.04
N PRO A 82 -8.96 -6.05 2.29
CA PRO A 82 -9.53 -5.88 3.63
C PRO A 82 -10.11 -7.16 4.23
N SER A 83 -10.59 -8.08 3.39
CA SER A 83 -11.17 -9.36 3.83
C SER A 83 -10.19 -10.53 3.87
N SER A 84 -8.95 -10.36 3.42
CA SER A 84 -8.04 -11.48 3.23
C SER A 84 -6.58 -11.07 3.42
N ALA A 85 -5.92 -11.72 4.38
CA ALA A 85 -4.49 -11.56 4.63
C ALA A 85 -3.59 -12.19 3.54
N GLN A 86 -4.18 -12.92 2.59
CA GLN A 86 -3.46 -13.61 1.52
C GLN A 86 -3.59 -12.92 0.17
N GLU A 87 -4.54 -12.00 0.03
CA GLU A 87 -4.74 -11.22 -1.19
C GLU A 87 -4.25 -9.79 -0.96
N PHE A 88 -3.59 -9.24 -1.97
CA PHE A 88 -3.07 -7.89 -1.93
C PHE A 88 -2.86 -7.38 -3.36
N CYS A 89 -2.69 -6.08 -3.50
CA CYS A 89 -2.33 -5.47 -4.76
C CYS A 89 -1.13 -4.53 -4.61
N SER A 90 -0.51 -4.23 -5.75
CA SER A 90 0.62 -3.33 -5.83
C SER A 90 0.57 -2.51 -7.11
N VAL A 91 1.24 -1.36 -7.06
CA VAL A 91 1.38 -0.43 -8.17
C VAL A 91 2.82 0.08 -8.27
N GLY A 92 3.21 0.60 -9.42
CA GLY A 92 4.57 1.10 -9.61
C GLY A 92 4.80 1.91 -10.89
N ASP A 93 6.07 2.22 -11.12
CA ASP A 93 6.56 3.04 -12.23
C ASP A 93 6.37 2.35 -13.60
N ASP A 94 6.08 1.04 -13.64
CA ASP A 94 5.73 0.34 -14.87
C ASP A 94 4.28 0.56 -15.34
N SER A 95 3.59 1.54 -14.73
CA SER A 95 2.19 1.90 -14.98
C SER A 95 1.20 0.73 -14.81
N CYS A 96 1.56 -0.28 -14.01
CA CYS A 96 0.75 -1.47 -13.82
C CYS A 96 0.06 -1.49 -12.44
N LEU A 97 -1.16 -2.02 -12.42
CA LEU A 97 -1.82 -2.51 -11.20
C LEU A 97 -1.75 -4.04 -11.22
N ILE A 98 -1.19 -4.63 -10.16
CA ILE A 98 -1.08 -6.08 -10.05
C ILE A 98 -1.83 -6.58 -8.81
N LEU A 99 -2.64 -7.62 -8.99
CA LEU A 99 -3.29 -8.35 -7.90
C LEU A 99 -2.56 -9.68 -7.68
N TRP A 100 -2.35 -9.99 -6.42
CA TRP A 100 -1.60 -11.14 -5.94
C TRP A 100 -2.47 -11.99 -5.02
N ASP A 101 -2.17 -13.29 -5.00
CA ASP A 101 -2.70 -14.22 -4.02
C ASP A 101 -1.56 -15.12 -3.55
N ALA A 102 -1.17 -14.96 -2.29
CA ALA A 102 -0.10 -15.70 -1.64
C ALA A 102 -0.32 -17.23 -1.65
N ARG A 103 -1.57 -17.69 -1.81
CA ARG A 103 -1.93 -19.12 -1.87
C ARG A 103 -1.66 -19.72 -3.26
N ILE A 104 -1.69 -18.90 -4.30
CA ILE A 104 -1.50 -19.34 -5.69
C ILE A 104 -0.01 -19.40 -6.03
N GLY A 105 0.78 -18.47 -5.49
CA GLY A 105 2.24 -18.45 -5.61
C GLY A 105 2.79 -17.04 -5.73
N SER A 106 4.03 -16.94 -6.23
CA SER A 106 4.78 -15.68 -6.34
C SER A 106 4.54 -14.88 -7.63
N SER A 107 3.67 -15.37 -8.51
CA SER A 107 3.38 -14.73 -9.80
C SER A 107 2.08 -13.92 -9.75
N PRO A 108 1.92 -12.91 -10.63
CA PRO A 108 0.69 -12.14 -10.74
C PRO A 108 -0.53 -13.03 -10.97
N VAL A 109 -1.60 -12.81 -10.22
CA VAL A 109 -2.91 -13.45 -10.49
C VAL A 109 -3.63 -12.68 -11.59
N ILE A 110 -3.62 -11.35 -11.48
CA ILE A 110 -4.11 -10.42 -12.50
C ILE A 110 -3.07 -9.31 -12.60
N LYS A 111 -2.72 -8.95 -13.83
CA LYS A 111 -1.90 -7.78 -14.14
C LYS A 111 -2.68 -6.90 -15.10
N VAL A 112 -2.91 -5.64 -14.73
CA VAL A 112 -3.48 -4.62 -15.59
C VAL A 112 -2.30 -3.82 -16.15
N ASP A 113 -1.96 -4.06 -17.40
CA ASP A 113 -0.94 -3.28 -18.10
C ASP A 113 -1.53 -1.93 -18.50
N LYS A 114 -0.74 -0.86 -18.37
CA LYS A 114 -1.19 0.52 -18.68
C LYS A 114 -2.47 0.90 -17.92
N ALA A 115 -2.51 0.60 -16.63
CA ALA A 115 -3.60 1.02 -15.75
C ALA A 115 -3.77 2.55 -15.79
N HIS A 116 -2.64 3.27 -15.94
CA HIS A 116 -2.56 4.71 -16.19
C HIS A 116 -1.66 5.03 -17.39
N ASP A 117 -1.67 6.31 -17.82
CA ASP A 117 -0.84 6.82 -18.92
C ASP A 117 0.56 7.28 -18.44
N ALA A 118 0.84 7.15 -17.14
CA ALA A 118 2.12 7.43 -16.49
C ALA A 118 2.25 6.58 -15.22
N ASP A 119 3.33 6.79 -14.47
CA ASP A 119 3.69 6.06 -13.25
C ASP A 119 2.55 6.07 -12.22
N LEU A 120 2.35 4.96 -11.51
CA LEU A 120 1.38 4.90 -10.40
C LEU A 120 2.14 5.05 -9.08
N HIS A 121 1.71 6.00 -8.26
CA HIS A 121 2.35 6.29 -6.97
C HIS A 121 1.63 5.71 -5.77
N CYS A 122 0.32 5.45 -5.89
CA CYS A 122 -0.49 5.04 -4.74
C CYS A 122 -1.65 4.14 -5.13
N VAL A 123 -2.04 3.28 -4.19
CA VAL A 123 -3.15 2.35 -4.33
C VAL A 123 -3.90 2.18 -3.01
N ASP A 124 -5.23 2.10 -3.07
CA ASP A 124 -6.02 1.76 -1.89
C ASP A 124 -7.21 0.86 -2.21
N TRP A 125 -7.51 -0.08 -1.30
CA TRP A 125 -8.55 -1.09 -1.47
C TRP A 125 -9.76 -0.74 -0.60
N ASN A 126 -10.94 -0.67 -1.21
CA ASN A 126 -12.15 -0.26 -0.51
C ASN A 126 -12.47 -1.20 0.66
N PRO A 127 -12.57 -0.70 1.91
CA PRO A 127 -12.83 -1.51 3.10
C PRO A 127 -14.27 -2.02 3.21
N HIS A 128 -15.20 -1.47 2.42
CA HIS A 128 -16.62 -1.83 2.41
C HIS A 128 -17.02 -2.70 1.21
N ASP A 129 -16.33 -2.58 0.07
CA ASP A 129 -16.53 -3.40 -1.13
C ASP A 129 -15.18 -3.91 -1.67
N ASN A 130 -14.89 -5.19 -1.40
CA ASN A 130 -13.63 -5.83 -1.82
C ASN A 130 -13.43 -5.89 -3.34
N ASN A 131 -14.40 -5.47 -4.16
CA ASN A 131 -14.22 -5.40 -5.60
C ASN A 131 -13.58 -4.10 -6.07
N LEU A 132 -13.60 -3.03 -5.27
CA LEU A 132 -13.18 -1.70 -5.69
C LEU A 132 -11.77 -1.36 -5.22
N ILE A 133 -10.95 -0.90 -6.17
CA ILE A 133 -9.56 -0.49 -5.95
C ILE A 133 -9.38 0.91 -6.55
N LEU A 134 -8.73 1.81 -5.82
CA LEU A 134 -8.31 3.13 -6.29
C LEU A 134 -6.82 3.15 -6.60
N THR A 135 -6.45 3.88 -7.63
CA THR A 135 -5.05 4.15 -7.98
C THR A 135 -4.86 5.62 -8.31
N GLY A 136 -3.74 6.21 -7.88
CA GLY A 136 -3.31 7.56 -8.23
C GLY A 136 -2.00 7.55 -9.01
N SER A 137 -1.86 8.49 -9.94
CA SER A 137 -0.77 8.49 -10.92
C SER A 137 -0.18 9.89 -11.19
N ALA A 138 1.04 9.88 -11.72
CA ALA A 138 1.69 11.01 -12.37
C ALA A 138 0.91 11.58 -13.56
N ASP A 139 -0.10 10.87 -14.10
CA ASP A 139 -1.01 11.38 -15.14
C ASP A 139 -2.07 12.36 -14.62
N ASN A 140 -1.96 12.78 -13.35
CA ASN A 140 -2.84 13.70 -12.62
C ASN A 140 -4.26 13.16 -12.38
N SER A 141 -4.50 11.87 -12.61
CA SER A 141 -5.80 11.25 -12.42
C SER A 141 -5.81 10.23 -11.29
N VAL A 142 -6.99 10.08 -10.69
CA VAL A 142 -7.32 8.90 -9.89
C VAL A 142 -8.20 8.00 -10.74
N ARG A 143 -7.92 6.70 -10.77
CA ARG A 143 -8.76 5.71 -11.44
C ARG A 143 -9.32 4.73 -10.43
N MET A 144 -10.56 4.30 -10.65
CA MET A 144 -11.18 3.23 -9.89
C MET A 144 -11.36 2.01 -10.77
N PHE A 145 -10.96 0.86 -10.26
CA PHE A 145 -11.08 -0.43 -10.91
C PHE A 145 -12.04 -1.31 -10.13
N ASP A 146 -12.84 -2.08 -10.86
CA ASP A 146 -13.63 -3.18 -10.32
C ASP A 146 -12.93 -4.49 -10.69
N ARG A 147 -12.44 -5.23 -9.69
CA ARG A 147 -11.67 -6.46 -9.90
C ARG A 147 -12.45 -7.54 -10.66
N ARG A 148 -13.78 -7.48 -10.66
CA ARG A 148 -14.65 -8.41 -11.42
C ARG A 148 -14.57 -8.17 -12.92
N ASN A 149 -14.17 -6.97 -13.33
CA ASN A 149 -14.03 -6.55 -14.72
C ASN A 149 -12.58 -6.59 -15.22
N LEU A 150 -11.63 -6.97 -14.37
CA LEU A 150 -10.23 -7.11 -14.76
C LEU A 150 -10.02 -8.45 -15.43
N ALA A 151 -9.60 -8.44 -16.69
CA ALA A 151 -9.25 -9.66 -17.41
C ALA A 151 -7.76 -9.98 -17.23
N SER A 152 -7.44 -11.28 -17.28
CA SER A 152 -6.06 -11.78 -17.17
C SER A 152 -5.20 -11.52 -18.40
N ASP A 153 -5.77 -10.95 -19.47
CA ASP A 153 -5.09 -10.65 -20.74
C ASP A 153 -4.37 -9.29 -20.73
N GLY A 154 -4.27 -8.64 -19.57
CA GLY A 154 -3.64 -7.32 -19.43
C GLY A 154 -4.60 -6.15 -19.63
N VAL A 155 -5.84 -6.41 -20.08
CA VAL A 155 -6.82 -5.36 -20.36
C VAL A 155 -7.71 -5.14 -19.14
N GLY A 156 -7.51 -4.02 -18.46
CA GLY A 156 -8.39 -3.54 -17.40
C GLY A 156 -8.75 -2.09 -17.66
N THR A 157 -10.01 -1.82 -17.98
CA THR A 157 -10.50 -0.43 -18.09
C THR A 157 -11.02 0.03 -16.73
N PRO A 158 -10.65 1.24 -16.29
CA PRO A 158 -11.20 1.79 -15.05
C PRO A 158 -12.71 1.99 -15.18
N VAL A 159 -13.47 1.68 -14.13
CA VAL A 159 -14.91 1.95 -14.07
C VAL A 159 -15.19 3.45 -13.91
N HIS A 160 -14.28 4.17 -13.26
CA HIS A 160 -14.33 5.63 -13.14
C HIS A 160 -12.93 6.24 -13.26
N LYS A 161 -12.87 7.41 -13.88
CA LYS A 161 -11.70 8.28 -13.91
C LYS A 161 -12.07 9.61 -13.25
N PHE A 162 -11.32 10.01 -12.23
CA PHE A 162 -11.51 11.25 -11.50
C PHE A 162 -10.41 12.23 -11.89
N GLU A 163 -10.82 13.25 -12.62
CA GLU A 163 -9.93 14.32 -13.11
C GLU A 163 -10.21 15.58 -12.30
N GLY A 164 -9.19 16.23 -11.76
CA GLY A 164 -9.35 17.44 -10.95
C GLY A 164 -8.05 17.96 -10.35
N HIS A 165 -7.08 17.08 -10.13
CA HIS A 165 -5.71 17.47 -9.83
C HIS A 165 -5.00 18.05 -11.06
N LYS A 166 -4.03 18.93 -10.81
CA LYS A 166 -3.20 19.60 -11.84
C LYS A 166 -1.75 19.13 -11.84
N ALA A 167 -1.41 18.20 -10.96
CA ALA A 167 -0.10 17.57 -10.84
C ALA A 167 -0.26 16.13 -10.33
N ALA A 168 0.86 15.41 -10.20
CA ALA A 168 0.90 14.00 -9.86
C ALA A 168 0.13 13.71 -8.57
N VAL A 169 -0.75 12.70 -8.62
CA VAL A 169 -1.48 12.21 -7.45
C VAL A 169 -0.55 11.30 -6.66
N LEU A 170 -0.30 11.67 -5.40
CA LEU A 170 0.68 11.00 -4.55
C LEU A 170 0.04 10.08 -3.50
N CYS A 171 -1.22 10.32 -3.16
CA CYS A 171 -1.93 9.51 -2.18
C CYS A 171 -3.42 9.45 -2.53
N VAL A 172 -4.02 8.27 -2.32
CA VAL A 172 -5.45 8.03 -2.38
C VAL A 172 -5.84 7.22 -1.14
N GLN A 173 -6.99 7.52 -0.55
CA GLN A 173 -7.47 6.75 0.59
C GLN A 173 -9.00 6.73 0.66
N TRP A 174 -9.57 5.54 0.79
CA TRP A 174 -10.98 5.34 1.06
C TRP A 174 -11.37 5.88 2.44
N CYS A 175 -12.59 6.41 2.51
CA CYS A 175 -13.19 6.73 3.80
C CYS A 175 -13.59 5.42 4.50
N PRO A 176 -13.13 5.18 5.75
CA PRO A 176 -13.46 3.99 6.52
C PRO A 176 -14.91 3.94 7.02
N ASP A 177 -15.62 5.07 6.97
CA ASP A 177 -17.00 5.20 7.44
C ASP A 177 -18.03 5.30 6.31
N LYS A 178 -17.59 5.62 5.08
CA LYS A 178 -18.47 5.89 3.94
C LYS A 178 -17.95 5.16 2.69
N SER A 179 -18.68 4.14 2.27
CA SER A 179 -18.31 3.25 1.15
C SER A 179 -18.09 3.93 -0.19
N SER A 180 -18.70 5.10 -0.42
CA SER A 180 -18.61 5.83 -1.69
C SER A 180 -17.56 6.95 -1.71
N VAL A 181 -16.99 7.29 -0.55
CA VAL A 181 -16.18 8.50 -0.37
C VAL A 181 -14.71 8.14 -0.25
N PHE A 182 -13.86 8.93 -0.89
CA PHE A 182 -12.41 8.81 -0.75
C PHE A 182 -11.74 10.18 -0.87
N GLY A 183 -10.52 10.29 -0.36
CA GLY A 183 -9.66 11.44 -0.52
C GLY A 183 -8.52 11.16 -1.49
N SER A 184 -8.01 12.21 -2.13
CA SER A 184 -6.76 12.18 -2.86
C SER A 184 -5.96 13.46 -2.61
N SER A 185 -4.64 13.34 -2.60
CA SER A 185 -3.71 14.47 -2.53
C SER A 185 -2.68 14.39 -3.65
N ALA A 186 -2.23 15.56 -4.11
CA ALA A 186 -1.31 15.67 -5.22
C ALA A 186 -0.24 16.74 -4.98
N GLU A 187 0.77 16.77 -5.85
CA GLU A 187 1.85 17.76 -5.85
C GLU A 187 1.37 19.20 -6.09
N ASP A 188 0.13 19.38 -6.56
CA ASP A 188 -0.50 20.69 -6.71
C ASP A 188 -0.87 21.33 -5.37
N GLY A 189 -0.65 20.62 -4.25
CA GLY A 189 -0.92 21.07 -2.89
C GLY A 189 -2.41 21.06 -2.53
N LEU A 190 -3.21 20.36 -3.33
CA LEU A 190 -4.64 20.20 -3.14
C LEU A 190 -4.97 18.84 -2.57
N LEU A 191 -5.94 18.85 -1.65
CA LEU A 191 -6.63 17.68 -1.17
C LEU A 191 -8.04 17.71 -1.74
N ASN A 192 -8.40 16.67 -2.48
CA ASN A 192 -9.73 16.50 -3.06
C ASN A 192 -10.47 15.38 -2.32
N ILE A 193 -11.74 15.62 -2.01
CA ILE A 193 -12.67 14.62 -1.47
C ILE A 193 -13.70 14.30 -2.54
N TRP A 194 -13.81 13.02 -2.87
CA TRP A 194 -14.65 12.50 -3.92
C TRP A 194 -15.78 11.67 -3.33
N ASP A 195 -16.89 11.63 -4.04
CA ASP A 195 -18.02 10.75 -3.76
C ASP A 195 -18.49 10.16 -5.09
N TYR A 196 -18.16 8.89 -5.34
CA TYR A 196 -18.39 8.29 -6.64
C TYR A 196 -19.87 7.98 -6.91
N ASP A 197 -20.71 7.88 -5.88
CA ASP A 197 -22.17 7.75 -6.06
C ASP A 197 -22.78 9.00 -6.70
N LYS A 198 -22.15 10.17 -6.50
CA LYS A 198 -22.56 11.41 -7.17
C LYS A 198 -22.15 11.45 -8.64
N VAL A 199 -21.18 10.65 -9.05
CA VAL A 199 -20.79 10.50 -10.47
C VAL A 199 -21.89 9.76 -11.23
N ALA A 200 -22.40 8.66 -10.66
CA ALA A 200 -23.45 7.85 -11.28
C ALA A 200 -24.79 8.59 -11.46
N LYS A 201 -25.06 9.62 -10.65
CA LYS A 201 -26.33 10.38 -10.69
C LYS A 201 -26.33 11.58 -11.63
N LYS A 202 -25.19 11.98 -12.21
CA LYS A 202 -25.05 13.24 -12.96
C LYS A 202 -24.99 13.08 -14.48
N THR A 203 -25.63 12.03 -15.03
CA THR A 203 -25.72 11.81 -16.48
C THR A 203 -26.56 12.86 -17.23
N GLU A 204 -27.14 13.84 -16.52
CA GLU A 204 -27.84 15.00 -17.12
C GLU A 204 -27.35 16.34 -16.56
N CYS A 205 -26.12 16.78 -16.86
CA CYS A 205 -25.80 18.23 -16.98
C CYS A 205 -24.39 18.44 -17.54
N THR A 206 -24.30 18.90 -18.78
CA THR A 206 -23.08 19.34 -19.46
C THR A 206 -22.53 20.63 -18.85
N THR A 207 -21.75 20.53 -17.78
CA THR A 207 -20.77 21.55 -17.41
C THR A 207 -19.53 20.91 -16.81
N ARG A 208 -18.38 21.49 -17.16
CA ARG A 208 -16.97 21.08 -17.00
C ARG A 208 -16.48 20.97 -15.55
N ALA A 209 -17.30 20.45 -14.64
CA ALA A 209 -16.91 20.13 -13.27
C ALA A 209 -16.34 18.72 -13.22
N SER A 210 -15.22 18.55 -12.51
CA SER A 210 -14.64 17.25 -12.17
C SER A 210 -15.72 16.34 -11.59
N THR A 211 -15.99 15.23 -12.28
CA THR A 211 -17.08 14.32 -11.92
C THR A 211 -16.85 13.76 -10.52
N GLY A 212 -17.77 14.00 -9.58
CA GLY A 212 -17.74 13.39 -8.23
C GLY A 212 -16.98 14.17 -7.15
N LEU A 213 -16.32 15.28 -7.49
CA LEU A 213 -15.64 16.11 -6.50
C LEU A 213 -16.68 16.75 -5.55
N SER A 214 -16.56 16.45 -4.27
CA SER A 214 -17.46 16.95 -3.23
C SER A 214 -16.85 18.10 -2.42
N PHE A 215 -15.53 18.09 -2.21
CA PHE A 215 -14.84 19.12 -1.44
C PHE A 215 -13.37 19.21 -1.86
N GLN A 216 -12.79 20.40 -1.76
CA GLN A 216 -11.38 20.65 -2.06
C GLN A 216 -10.78 21.57 -1.01
N HIS A 217 -9.59 21.24 -0.52
CA HIS A 217 -8.83 22.05 0.43
C HIS A 217 -7.41 22.31 -0.11
N ALA A 218 -6.87 23.48 0.19
CA ALA A 218 -5.52 23.89 -0.19
C ALA A 218 -4.69 24.16 1.08
N GLY A 219 -3.42 23.75 1.07
CA GLY A 219 -2.50 24.03 2.19
C GLY A 219 -1.63 22.85 2.61
N HIS A 220 -1.94 21.64 2.15
CA HIS A 220 -1.08 20.47 2.37
C HIS A 220 0.07 20.50 1.36
N ARG A 221 1.27 20.85 1.84
CA ARG A 221 2.48 20.99 1.01
C ARG A 221 3.45 19.81 1.13
N PHE A 222 3.15 18.83 2.00
CA PHE A 222 4.04 17.71 2.30
C PHE A 222 3.28 16.38 2.29
N VAL A 223 3.90 15.40 1.64
CA VAL A 223 3.37 14.06 1.29
C VAL A 223 3.25 13.13 2.50
N SER A 224 3.97 13.43 3.59
CA SER A 224 4.05 12.57 4.78
C SER A 224 2.91 12.77 5.79
N GLU A 225 1.96 13.66 5.51
CA GLU A 225 0.75 13.78 6.33
C GLU A 225 -0.22 12.67 5.92
N PHE A 226 -0.09 11.50 6.55
CA PHE A 226 -1.05 10.39 6.39
C PHE A 226 -2.48 10.92 6.52
N LEU A 227 -3.29 10.75 5.49
CA LEU A 227 -4.66 11.23 5.46
C LEU A 227 -5.55 10.30 6.29
N ASN A 228 -5.59 10.45 7.62
CA ASN A 228 -6.66 9.75 8.34
C ASN A 228 -8.00 10.47 8.08
N LEU A 229 -8.82 9.90 7.19
CA LEU A 229 -10.21 10.30 6.96
C LEU A 229 -11.07 9.69 8.07
N GLU A 230 -11.31 10.41 9.15
CA GLU A 230 -12.29 10.00 10.17
C GLU A 230 -13.58 10.79 10.00
N ALA A 231 -14.74 10.12 10.12
CA ALA A 231 -15.98 10.83 10.38
C ALA A 231 -15.94 11.39 11.81
N GLY A 232 -15.86 12.72 11.93
CA GLY A 232 -16.10 13.38 13.21
C GLY A 232 -17.50 13.04 13.72
N LYS A 233 -17.70 13.06 15.05
CA LYS A 233 -18.99 12.77 15.74
C LYS A 233 -20.21 13.55 15.21
N ASN A 234 -20.00 14.58 14.40
CA ASN A 234 -21.01 15.43 13.78
C ASN A 234 -21.12 15.26 12.24
N GLY A 235 -20.56 14.19 11.66
CA GLY A 235 -20.69 13.88 10.22
C GLY A 235 -19.73 14.62 9.27
N TYR A 236 -18.81 15.42 9.80
CA TYR A 236 -17.75 16.07 9.02
C TYR A 236 -16.58 15.10 8.78
N LEU A 237 -16.03 15.11 7.57
CA LEU A 237 -14.78 14.42 7.27
C LEU A 237 -13.63 15.25 7.80
N ILE A 238 -12.84 14.69 8.70
CA ILE A 238 -11.61 15.33 9.15
C ILE A 238 -10.47 14.63 8.43
N ALA A 239 -9.79 15.34 7.53
CA ALA A 239 -8.46 14.93 7.08
C ALA A 239 -7.48 15.37 8.17
N ARG A 240 -7.01 14.43 9.00
CA ARG A 240 -6.01 14.74 10.02
C ARG A 240 -4.62 14.42 9.48
N SER A 241 -3.74 15.42 9.53
CA SER A 241 -2.29 15.20 9.50
C SER A 241 -1.89 14.43 10.74
N ILE A 242 -1.43 13.19 10.58
CA ILE A 242 -0.78 12.46 11.68
C ILE A 242 0.69 12.87 11.70
N LEU A 243 1.01 13.93 12.45
CA LEU A 243 2.37 14.11 12.97
C LEU A 243 2.61 12.95 13.93
N GLY A 244 3.37 11.95 13.50
CA GLY A 244 4.01 11.02 14.41
C GLY A 244 4.90 11.82 15.35
N SER A 245 4.37 12.14 16.54
CA SER A 245 5.21 12.59 17.65
C SER A 245 6.03 11.37 18.08
N ALA A 246 7.20 11.20 17.45
CA ALA A 246 8.24 10.37 18.00
C ALA A 246 8.62 10.97 19.36
N MET A 247 8.39 10.20 20.42
CA MET A 247 9.01 10.40 21.73
C MET A 247 9.81 9.15 22.04
#